data_AF-A0A3B0RC05-F1
#
_entry.id   AF-A0A3B0RC05-F1
#
_cell.length_a   1.000
_cell.length_b   1.000
_cell.length_c   1.000
_cell.angle_alpha   90.00
_cell.angle_beta   90.00
_cell.angle_gamma   90.00
#
_symmetry.space_group_name_H-M   'P 1'
#
loop_
_entity.id
_entity.type
_entity.pdbx_description
1 polymer ?
#
loop_
_entity_poly.entity_id
_entity_poly.type
_entity_poly.pdbx_seq_one_letter_code
_entity_poly.pdbx_strand_id
1 'polypeptide(L)'
;MAAAAAVSQLRVAVTSQAALEGVKRRLAAVKPASDTERGAIILAMRLGGSGREVEITLPDKTVCTPAARGALKGIEGVIDVELV
;
A
#
# COMPACT_ATOMS: atom_id res chain seq x y z
N MET A 1 5.54 -20.21 19.37
CA MET A 1 5.22 -19.97 17.94
C MET A 1 4.27 -18.80 17.88
N ALA A 2 4.72 -17.65 17.36
CA ALA A 2 3.84 -16.51 17.12
C ALA A 2 3.13 -16.75 15.78
N ALA A 3 1.80 -16.87 15.79
CA ALA A 3 1.02 -16.88 14.57
C ALA A 3 1.13 -15.46 13.96
N ALA A 4 1.89 -15.34 12.86
CA ALA A 4 1.83 -14.14 12.04
C ALA A 4 0.37 -14.00 11.61
N ALA A 5 -0.33 -13.00 12.14
CA ALA A 5 -1.64 -12.63 11.63
C ALA A 5 -1.46 -12.48 10.11
N ALA A 6 -2.23 -13.25 9.34
CA ALA A 6 -2.16 -13.22 7.89
C ALA A 6 -2.58 -11.81 7.47
N VAL A 7 -1.59 -10.94 7.24
CA VAL A 7 -1.87 -9.58 6.81
C VAL A 7 -2.52 -9.69 5.45
N SER A 8 -3.79 -9.34 5.42
CA SER A 8 -4.62 -9.56 4.24
C SER A 8 -4.69 -8.30 3.39
N GLN A 9 -4.35 -7.13 3.96
CA GLN A 9 -4.47 -5.85 3.27
C GLN A 9 -3.38 -4.83 3.67
N LEU A 10 -3.04 -3.94 2.74
CA LEU A 10 -2.13 -2.81 2.92
C LEU A 10 -2.90 -1.53 2.59
N ARG A 11 -3.10 -0.66 3.59
CA ARG A 11 -3.66 0.68 3.39
C ARG A 11 -2.51 1.66 3.19
N VAL A 12 -2.53 2.42 2.11
CA VAL A 12 -1.49 3.39 1.74
C VAL A 12 -2.13 4.76 1.59
N ALA A 13 -1.75 5.69 2.46
CA ALA A 13 -2.21 7.08 2.40
C ALA A 13 -1.21 7.93 1.62
N VAL A 14 -1.68 8.68 0.61
CA VAL A 14 -0.86 9.54 -0.26
C VAL A 14 -1.39 10.96 -0.36
N THR A 15 -0.51 11.93 -0.60
CA THR A 15 -0.87 13.35 -0.81
C THR A 15 -0.85 13.80 -2.26
N SER A 16 -0.25 13.03 -3.16
CA SER A 16 0.02 13.49 -4.52
C SER A 16 -0.09 12.39 -5.56
N GLN A 17 -0.36 12.79 -6.80
CA GLN A 17 -0.35 11.89 -7.94
C GLN A 17 1.05 11.30 -8.20
N ALA A 18 2.11 12.06 -7.94
CA ALA A 18 3.48 11.56 -8.09
C ALA A 18 3.77 10.38 -7.13
N ALA A 19 3.22 10.43 -5.91
CA ALA A 19 3.32 9.33 -4.96
C ALA A 19 2.60 8.07 -5.47
N LEU A 20 1.44 8.20 -6.15
CA LEU A 20 0.75 7.06 -6.76
C LEU A 20 1.62 6.33 -7.79
N GLU A 21 2.33 7.08 -8.65
CA GLU A 21 3.24 6.49 -9.63
C GLU A 21 4.43 5.79 -8.94
N GLY A 22 4.95 6.37 -7.87
CA GLY A 22 5.97 5.74 -7.02
C GLY A 22 5.49 4.43 -6.41
N VAL A 23 4.28 4.43 -5.83
CA VAL A 23 3.64 3.25 -5.22
C VAL A 23 3.46 2.16 -6.27
N LYS A 24 2.90 2.49 -7.44
CA LYS A 24 2.73 1.55 -8.56
C LYS A 24 4.05 0.90 -8.96
N ARG A 25 5.12 1.69 -9.15
CA ARG A 25 6.45 1.17 -9.51
C ARG A 25 6.99 0.24 -8.43
N ARG A 26 6.86 0.61 -7.15
CA ARG A 26 7.35 -0.21 -6.04
C ARG A 26 6.60 -1.53 -5.93
N LEU A 27 5.28 -1.51 -6.04
CA LEU A 27 4.45 -2.72 -6.00
C LEU A 27 4.74 -3.65 -7.18
N ALA A 28 5.02 -3.12 -8.37
CA ALA A 28 5.41 -3.92 -9.53
C ALA A 28 6.81 -4.53 -9.41
N ALA A 29 7.71 -3.89 -8.67
CA ALA A 29 9.10 -4.33 -8.52
C ALA A 29 9.27 -5.51 -7.54
N VAL A 30 8.27 -5.78 -6.69
CA VAL A 30 8.35 -6.81 -5.65
C VAL A 30 7.38 -7.93 -5.97
N LYS A 31 7.91 -9.12 -6.25
CA LYS A 31 7.10 -10.33 -6.36
C LYS A 31 6.92 -10.93 -4.96
N PRO A 32 5.70 -11.32 -4.57
CA PRO A 32 5.49 -12.08 -3.35
C PRO A 32 6.18 -13.44 -3.47
N ALA A 33 6.83 -13.90 -2.41
CA ALA A 33 7.52 -15.19 -2.37
C ALA A 33 6.54 -16.37 -2.34
N SER A 34 5.32 -16.14 -1.85
CA SER A 34 4.23 -17.12 -1.79
C SER A 34 2.87 -16.43 -1.84
N ASP A 35 1.81 -17.20 -2.08
CA ASP A 35 0.44 -16.68 -2.08
C ASP A 35 -0.03 -16.18 -0.71
N THR A 36 0.60 -16.62 0.38
CA THR A 36 0.30 -16.13 1.73
C THR A 36 0.79 -14.70 1.96
N GLU A 37 1.70 -14.20 1.13
CA GLU A 37 2.13 -12.81 1.14
C GLU A 37 1.27 -11.92 0.23
N ARG A 38 0.27 -12.47 -0.47
CA ARG A 38 -0.60 -11.68 -1.34
C ARG A 38 -1.76 -11.09 -0.55
N GLY A 39 -1.90 -9.78 -0.60
CA GLY A 39 -3.00 -9.03 0.02
C GLY A 39 -3.60 -7.98 -0.90
N ALA A 40 -4.75 -7.45 -0.49
CA ALA A 40 -5.38 -6.32 -1.18
C ALA A 40 -4.67 -5.00 -0.85
N ILE A 41 -4.63 -4.07 -1.79
CA ILE A 41 -4.12 -2.71 -1.55
C ILE A 41 -5.27 -1.73 -1.54
N ILE A 42 -5.34 -0.92 -0.50
CA ILE A 42 -6.24 0.22 -0.41
C ILE A 42 -5.41 1.49 -0.53
N LEU A 43 -5.65 2.28 -1.56
CA LEU A 43 -5.05 3.60 -1.75
C LEU A 43 -6.01 4.66 -1.23
N ALA A 44 -5.59 5.40 -0.21
CA ALA A 44 -6.31 6.56 0.33
C ALA A 44 -5.61 7.85 -0.11
N MET A 45 -6.32 8.77 -0.75
CA MET A 45 -5.77 10.05 -1.17
C MET A 45 -6.68 11.19 -0.74
N ARG A 46 -6.10 12.20 -0.09
CA ARG A 46 -6.80 13.44 0.22
C ARG A 46 -6.78 14.37 -0.98
N LEU A 47 -7.95 14.74 -1.48
CA LEU A 47 -8.09 15.70 -2.58
C LEU A 47 -7.91 17.11 -2.04
N GLY A 48 -6.79 17.74 -2.40
CA GLY A 48 -6.43 19.11 -1.98
C GLY A 48 -7.57 20.11 -2.19
N GLY A 49 -7.74 21.03 -1.24
CA GLY A 49 -8.73 22.12 -1.30
C GLY A 49 -10.19 21.74 -1.02
N SER A 50 -10.55 20.46 -1.08
CA SER A 50 -11.95 20.03 -0.90
C SER A 50 -12.25 19.39 0.46
N GLY A 51 -11.21 19.00 1.21
CA GLY A 51 -11.33 18.21 2.44
C GLY A 51 -11.83 16.78 2.22
N ARG A 52 -12.02 16.35 0.97
CA ARG A 52 -12.50 15.02 0.61
C ARG A 52 -11.35 14.01 0.60
N GLU A 53 -11.66 12.79 0.98
CA GLU A 53 -10.78 11.63 0.86
C GLU A 53 -11.37 10.66 -0.15
N VAL A 54 -10.51 10.11 -0.99
CA VAL A 54 -10.86 9.06 -1.95
C VAL A 54 -10.10 7.81 -1.56
N GLU A 55 -10.85 6.72 -1.39
CA GLU A 55 -10.29 5.39 -1.18
C GLU A 55 -10.56 4.49 -2.37
N ILE A 56 -9.54 3.79 -2.85
CA ILE A 56 -9.63 2.87 -3.97
C ILE A 56 -8.96 1.55 -3.57
N THR A 57 -9.70 0.46 -3.66
CA THR A 57 -9.11 -0.87 -3.60
C THR A 57 -8.59 -1.26 -4.98
N LEU A 58 -7.32 -1.64 -5.07
CA LEU A 58 -6.76 -2.11 -6.33
C LEU A 58 -7.35 -3.48 -6.70
N PRO A 59 -7.61 -3.74 -7.99
CA PRO A 59 -8.26 -4.97 -8.44
C PRO A 59 -7.39 -6.21 -8.21
N ASP A 60 -6.06 -6.04 -8.30
CA ASP A 60 -5.11 -7.13 -8.18
C ASP A 60 -4.50 -7.19 -6.76
N LYS A 61 -4.35 -8.42 -6.26
CA LYS A 61 -3.59 -8.68 -5.04
C LYS A 61 -2.09 -8.59 -5.30
N THR A 62 -1.36 -7.96 -4.40
CA THR A 62 0.11 -7.81 -4.48
C THR A 62 0.76 -8.15 -3.15
N VAL A 63 2.09 -8.04 -3.08
CA VAL A 63 2.87 -8.30 -1.87
C VAL A 63 2.40 -7.43 -0.70
N CYS A 64 2.12 -8.08 0.43
CA CYS A 64 1.54 -7.51 1.63
C CYS A 64 2.36 -7.94 2.85
N THR A 65 3.58 -7.40 2.94
CA THR A 65 4.55 -7.77 3.98
C THR A 65 5.07 -6.54 4.72
N PRO A 66 5.65 -6.71 5.92
CA PRO A 66 6.35 -5.62 6.62
C PRO A 66 7.45 -4.95 5.78
N ALA A 67 8.14 -5.72 4.94
CA ALA A 67 9.14 -5.18 4.02
C ALA A 67 8.50 -4.30 2.94
N ALA A 68 7.38 -4.74 2.35
CA ALA A 68 6.61 -3.94 1.40
C ALA A 68 6.10 -2.64 2.04
N ARG A 69 5.58 -2.71 3.27
CA ARG A 69 5.19 -1.54 4.06
C ARG A 69 6.34 -0.53 4.19
N GLY A 70 7.51 -0.99 4.65
CA GLY A 70 8.69 -0.13 4.81
C GLY A 70 9.16 0.49 3.51
N ALA A 71 9.15 -0.29 2.42
CA ALA A 71 9.50 0.17 1.09
C ALA A 71 8.55 1.26 0.55
N LEU A 72 7.25 1.17 0.85
CA LEU A 72 6.25 2.16 0.47
C LEU A 72 6.36 3.45 1.31
N LYS A 73 6.64 3.34 2.62
CA LYS A 73 6.87 4.52 3.48
C LYS A 73 8.04 5.40 3.04
N GLY A 74 9.02 4.83 2.32
CA GLY A 74 10.15 5.59 1.79
C GLY A 74 9.84 6.41 0.53
N ILE A 75 8.61 6.35 0.00
CA ILE A 75 8.22 7.11 -1.20
C ILE A 75 7.77 8.50 -0.77
N GLU A 76 8.35 9.53 -1.38
CA GLU A 76 7.94 10.91 -1.15
C GLU A 76 6.45 11.11 -1.47
N GLY A 77 5.72 11.73 -0.53
CA GLY A 77 4.27 11.93 -0.63
C GLY A 77 3.41 10.76 -0.14
N VAL A 78 4.00 9.66 0.34
CA VAL A 78 3.32 8.67 1.18
C VAL A 78 3.33 9.16 2.63
N ILE A 79 2.15 9.29 3.22
CA ILE A 79 1.96 9.82 4.58
C ILE A 79 1.97 8.69 5.59
N ASP A 80 1.28 7.60 5.25
CA ASP A 80 1.21 6.44 6.11
C ASP A 80 0.97 5.16 5.32
N VAL A 81 1.38 4.06 5.93
CA VAL A 81 1.18 2.71 5.42
C VAL A 81 0.88 1.80 6.59
N GLU A 82 -0.27 1.14 6.52
CA GLU A 82 -0.79 0.24 7.55
C GLU A 82 -0.99 -1.16 6.98
N LEU A 83 -0.62 -2.16 7.78
CA LEU A 83 -0.93 -3.57 7.52
C LEU A 83 -2.21 -3.86 8.29
N VAL A 84 -3.26 -4.30 7.58
CA VAL A 84 -4.60 -4.55 8.09
C VAL A 84 -4.92 -6.05 8.01
#